data_AF-A0A4Q3WDH1-F1
#
_entry.id   AF-A0A4Q3WDH1-F1
#
_cell.length_a   1.000
_cell.length_b   1.000
_cell.length_c   1.000
_cell.angle_alpha   90.00
_cell.angle_beta   90.00
_cell.angle_gamma   90.00
#
_symmetry.space_group_name_H-M   'P 1'
#
loop_
_entity.id
_entity.type
_entity.pdbx_description
1 polymer ?
#
loop_
_entity_poly.entity_id
_entity_poly.type
_entity_poly.pdbx_seq_one_letter_code
_entity_poly.pdbx_strand_id
1 'polypeptide(L)'
;MGSDVSLSKAVRANLLSLQNTAGMMDKTQNRLATGNKVNSALDNPSNFFTAAALNSRAADMSNLLDSMASGIKTIEAASNGITALTKNLESMQST
;
A
#
# COMPACT_ATOMS: atom_id res chain seq x y z
N MET A 1 27.47 -43.68 -21.67
CA MET A 1 27.24 -42.90 -22.90
C MET A 1 25.79 -42.49 -22.88
N GLY A 2 25.52 -41.35 -22.25
CA GLY A 2 24.16 -40.84 -22.10
C GLY A 2 23.59 -40.61 -23.50
N SER A 3 22.45 -41.23 -23.77
CA SER A 3 21.65 -40.89 -24.93
C SER A 3 21.42 -39.39 -24.89
N ASP A 4 22.15 -38.64 -25.73
CA ASP A 4 21.71 -37.33 -26.18
C ASP A 4 20.28 -37.53 -26.63
N VAL A 5 19.33 -37.08 -25.80
CA VAL A 5 17.93 -37.05 -26.18
C VAL A 5 17.90 -36.05 -27.33
N SER A 6 18.04 -36.57 -28.55
CA SER A 6 17.92 -35.79 -29.78
C SER A 6 16.45 -35.41 -29.88
N LEU A 7 16.08 -34.39 -29.12
CA LEU A 7 14.80 -33.74 -29.22
C LEU A 7 14.68 -33.27 -30.65
N SER A 8 13.82 -33.94 -31.42
CA SER A 8 13.49 -33.51 -32.76
C SER A 8 13.08 -32.03 -32.69
N LYS A 9 13.34 -31.27 -33.75
CA LYS A 9 13.02 -29.83 -33.78
C LYS A 9 11.57 -29.56 -33.32
N ALA A 10 10.64 -30.46 -33.66
CA ALA A 10 9.24 -30.39 -33.23
C ALA A 10 9.04 -30.60 -31.72
N VAL A 11 9.71 -31.57 -31.10
CA VAL A 11 9.57 -31.82 -29.65
C VAL A 11 10.16 -30.67 -28.83
N ARG A 12 11.28 -30.06 -29.27
CA ARG A 12 11.86 -28.88 -28.61
C ARG A 12 10.95 -27.65 -28.71
N ALA A 13 10.32 -27.44 -29.87
CA ALA A 13 9.35 -26.37 -30.06
C ALA A 13 8.12 -26.53 -29.15
N ASN A 14 7.59 -27.76 -29.04
CA ASN A 14 6.49 -28.07 -28.12
C ASN A 14 6.91 -27.87 -26.65
N LEU A 15 8.11 -28.32 -26.27
CA LEU A 15 8.62 -28.12 -24.91
C LEU A 15 8.80 -26.63 -24.57
N LEU A 16 9.32 -25.82 -25.49
CA LEU A 16 9.42 -24.37 -25.31
C LEU A 16 8.05 -23.72 -25.13
N SER A 17 7.05 -24.17 -25.91
CA SER A 17 5.66 -23.71 -25.74
C SER A 17 5.08 -24.08 -24.37
N LEU A 18 5.34 -25.30 -23.89
CA LEU A 18 4.94 -25.74 -22.55
C LEU A 18 5.65 -24.96 -21.45
N GLN A 19 6.94 -24.67 -21.59
CA GLN A 19 7.70 -23.84 -20.65
C GLN A 19 7.15 -22.40 -20.58
N ASN A 20 6.84 -21.80 -21.73
CA ASN A 20 6.21 -20.48 -21.77
C ASN A 20 4.82 -20.51 -21.11
N THR A 21 4.05 -21.57 -21.33
CA THR A 21 2.72 -21.76 -20.71
C THR A 21 2.83 -21.90 -19.19
N ALA A 22 3.79 -22.68 -18.70
CA ALA A 22 4.08 -22.80 -17.28
C ALA A 22 4.42 -21.44 -16.66
N GLY A 23 5.30 -20.65 -17.30
CA GLY A 23 5.63 -19.30 -16.84
C GLY A 23 4.42 -18.34 -16.82
N MET A 24 3.53 -18.43 -17.81
CA MET A 24 2.28 -17.66 -17.82
C MET A 24 1.33 -18.10 -16.69
N MET A 25 1.26 -19.40 -16.40
CA MET A 25 0.47 -19.95 -15.31
C MET A 25 0.98 -19.45 -13.96
N ASP A 26 2.29 -19.49 -13.72
CA ASP A 26 2.91 -18.99 -12.49
C ASP A 26 2.64 -17.49 -12.27
N LYS A 27 2.75 -16.69 -13.34
CA LYS A 27 2.42 -15.26 -13.28
C LYS A 27 0.95 -15.02 -12.94
N THR A 28 0.05 -15.82 -13.50
CA THR A 28 -1.39 -15.73 -13.24
C THR A 28 -1.72 -16.14 -11.80
N GLN A 29 -1.12 -17.22 -11.31
CA GLN A 29 -1.27 -17.66 -9.92
C GLN A 29 -0.78 -16.59 -8.93
N ASN A 30 0.39 -15.98 -9.21
CA ASN A 30 0.90 -14.89 -8.38
C ASN A 30 -0.08 -13.69 -8.34
N ARG A 31 -0.56 -13.25 -9.50
CA ARG A 31 -1.57 -12.18 -9.58
C ARG A 31 -2.87 -12.52 -8.85
N LEU A 32 -3.32 -13.77 -8.92
CA LEU A 32 -4.52 -14.21 -8.22
C LEU A 32 -4.30 -14.25 -6.70
N ALA A 33 -3.15 -14.72 -6.25
CA ALA A 33 -2.80 -14.79 -4.83
C ALA A 33 -2.67 -13.41 -4.19
N THR A 34 -2.12 -12.43 -4.90
CA THR A 34 -1.93 -11.07 -4.37
C THR A 34 -3.07 -10.11 -4.70
N GLY A 35 -3.92 -10.45 -5.67
CA GLY A 35 -4.92 -9.54 -6.24
C GLY A 35 -4.32 -8.40 -7.07
N ASN A 36 -3.00 -8.30 -7.18
CA ASN A 36 -2.32 -7.19 -7.85
C ASN A 36 -1.91 -7.57 -9.27
N LYS A 37 -2.20 -6.67 -10.22
CA LYS A 37 -1.73 -6.82 -11.61
C LYS A 37 -0.21 -6.68 -11.73
N VAL A 38 0.42 -5.90 -10.88
CA VAL A 38 1.86 -5.61 -10.87
C VAL A 38 2.39 -5.96 -9.49
N ASN A 39 3.19 -7.03 -9.39
CA ASN A 39 3.73 -7.51 -8.11
C ASN A 39 5.20 -7.14 -7.94
N SER A 40 5.89 -6.80 -9.02
CA SER A 40 7.31 -6.46 -9.01
C SER A 40 7.63 -5.33 -9.99
N ALA A 41 8.79 -4.71 -9.81
CA ALA A 41 9.31 -3.74 -10.75
C ALA A 41 9.56 -4.32 -12.15
N LEU A 42 9.79 -5.63 -12.28
CA LEU A 42 9.95 -6.30 -13.58
C LEU A 42 8.61 -6.41 -14.34
N ASP A 43 7.48 -6.46 -13.63
CA ASP A 43 6.16 -6.52 -14.28
C ASP A 43 5.79 -5.18 -14.94
N ASN A 44 6.03 -4.08 -14.23
CA ASN A 44 5.90 -2.72 -14.74
C ASN A 44 6.55 -1.75 -13.75
N PRO A 45 7.73 -1.19 -14.06
CA PRO A 45 8.47 -0.36 -13.10
C PRO A 45 7.72 0.93 -12.76
N SER A 46 7.14 1.60 -13.76
CA SER A 46 6.41 2.86 -13.56
C SER A 46 5.25 2.68 -12.57
N ASN A 47 4.40 1.67 -12.81
CA ASN A 47 3.24 1.42 -11.97
C ASN A 47 3.64 0.94 -10.58
N PHE A 48 4.66 0.07 -10.48
CA PHE A 48 5.13 -0.45 -9.19
C PHE A 48 5.67 0.68 -8.29
N PHE A 49 6.54 1.53 -8.83
CA PHE A 49 7.12 2.63 -8.05
C PHE A 49 6.13 3.76 -7.79
N THR A 50 5.19 4.03 -8.72
CA THR A 50 4.10 4.98 -8.45
C THR A 50 3.22 4.49 -7.31
N ALA A 51 2.82 3.21 -7.32
CA ALA A 51 2.03 2.62 -6.23
C ALA A 51 2.80 2.65 -4.90
N ALA A 52 4.10 2.34 -4.90
CA ALA A 52 4.94 2.42 -3.72
C ALA A 52 5.01 3.84 -3.14
N ALA A 53 5.22 4.85 -3.98
CA ALA A 53 5.25 6.26 -3.56
C ALA A 53 3.90 6.71 -2.98
N LEU A 54 2.78 6.29 -3.60
CA LEU A 54 1.44 6.57 -3.08
C LEU A 54 1.19 5.89 -1.72
N ASN A 55 1.67 4.66 -1.54
CA ASN A 55 1.56 3.97 -0.25
C ASN A 55 2.35 4.68 0.86
N SER A 56 3.58 5.13 0.57
CA SER A 56 4.35 5.95 1.51
C SER A 56 3.61 7.24 1.87
N ARG A 57 3.07 7.95 0.88
CA ARG A 57 2.29 9.17 1.12
C ARG A 57 1.03 8.91 1.95
N ALA A 58 0.36 7.79 1.75
CA ALA A 58 -0.80 7.42 2.55
C ALA A 58 -0.41 7.18 4.03
N ALA A 59 0.72 6.53 4.28
CA ALA A 59 1.26 6.36 5.63
C ALA A 59 1.59 7.71 6.29
N ASP A 60 2.23 8.62 5.56
CA ASP A 60 2.52 9.98 6.04
C ASP A 60 1.22 10.75 6.37
N MET A 61 0.18 10.60 5.55
CA MET A 61 -1.14 11.19 5.82
C MET A 61 -1.82 10.59 7.05
N SER A 62 -1.65 9.29 7.32
CA SER A 62 -2.14 8.67 8.55
C SER A 62 -1.48 9.28 9.79
N ASN A 63 -0.15 9.43 9.75
CA ASN A 63 0.61 10.04 10.86
C ASN A 63 0.22 11.51 11.07
N LEU A 64 -0.01 12.25 9.98
CA LEU A 64 -0.50 13.62 10.05
C LEU A 64 -1.89 13.68 10.68
N LEU A 65 -2.80 12.79 10.29
CA LEU A 65 -4.15 12.73 10.83
C LEU A 65 -4.15 12.47 12.34
N ASP A 66 -3.31 11.56 12.83
CA ASP A 66 -3.17 11.28 14.27
C ASP A 66 -2.63 12.50 15.06
N SER A 67 -1.68 13.20 14.46
CA SER A 67 -1.14 14.45 15.02
C SER A 67 -2.21 15.54 15.07
N MET A 68 -3.02 15.67 14.01
CA MET A 68 -4.15 16.60 13.97
C MET A 68 -5.22 16.24 15.01
N ALA A 69 -5.56 14.96 15.18
CA ALA A 69 -6.51 14.51 16.19
C ALA A 69 -6.03 14.84 17.62
N SER A 70 -4.74 14.72 17.88
CA SER A 70 -4.13 15.12 19.15
C SER A 70 -4.17 16.65 19.36
N GLY A 71 -3.92 17.42 18.29
CA GLY A 71 -4.05 18.88 18.30
C GLY A 71 -5.48 19.34 18.58
N ILE A 72 -6.48 18.69 17.97
CA ILE A 72 -7.91 18.98 18.20
C ILE A 72 -8.25 18.79 19.68
N LYS A 73 -7.86 17.66 20.30
CA LYS A 73 -8.08 17.43 21.75
C LYS A 73 -7.45 18.51 22.63
N THR A 74 -6.28 19.01 22.24
CA THR A 74 -5.61 20.09 22.97
C THR A 74 -6.41 21.39 22.88
N ILE A 75 -6.93 21.72 21.70
CA ILE A 75 -7.78 22.89 21.47
C ILE A 75 -9.11 22.76 22.23
N GLU A 76 -9.72 21.58 22.24
CA GLU A 76 -10.94 21.29 23.01
C GLU A 76 -10.72 21.52 24.51
N ALA A 77 -9.62 21.00 25.07
CA ALA A 77 -9.28 21.22 26.47
C ALA A 77 -9.07 22.71 26.80
N ALA A 78 -8.36 23.44 25.92
CA ALA A 78 -8.18 24.88 26.06
C ALA A 78 -9.52 25.64 25.99
N SER A 79 -10.42 25.27 25.07
CA SER A 79 -11.75 25.87 24.92
C SER A 79 -12.62 25.66 26.17
N ASN A 80 -12.59 24.45 26.74
CA ASN A 80 -13.27 24.15 27.99
C ASN A 80 -12.71 24.97 29.16
N GLY A 81 -11.38 25.10 29.23
CA GLY A 81 -10.70 25.94 30.23
C GLY A 81 -11.10 27.41 30.14
N ILE A 82 -11.10 27.98 28.93
CA ILE A 82 -11.53 29.37 28.68
C ILE A 82 -12.99 29.56 29.07
N THR A 83 -13.87 28.62 28.70
CA THR A 83 -15.30 28.69 29.05
C THR A 83 -15.50 28.70 30.57
N ALA A 84 -14.75 27.89 31.32
CA ALA A 84 -14.79 27.90 32.78
C ALA A 84 -14.31 29.25 33.36
N LEU A 85 -13.24 29.84 32.81
CA LEU A 85 -12.76 31.15 33.21
C LEU A 85 -13.80 32.25 32.95
N THR A 86 -14.45 32.26 31.79
CA THR A 86 -15.49 33.23 31.47
C THR A 86 -16.66 33.14 32.45
N LYS A 87 -17.15 31.92 32.75
CA LYS A 87 -18.22 31.72 33.75
C LYS A 87 -17.83 32.21 35.14
N ASN A 88 -16.58 32.01 35.54
CA ASN A 88 -16.08 32.52 36.82
C ASN A 88 -16.05 34.05 36.83
N LEU A 89 -15.57 34.69 35.75
CA LEU A 89 -15.56 36.15 35.59
C LEU A 89 -16.97 36.75 35.65
N GLU A 90 -17.94 36.15 34.96
CA GLU A 90 -19.35 36.56 35.01
C GLU A 90 -19.91 36.46 36.43
N SER A 91 -19.60 35.38 37.14
CA SER A 91 -20.04 35.18 38.53
C SER A 91 -19.45 36.23 39.47
N MET A 92 -18.19 36.64 39.26
CA MET A 92 -17.52 37.68 40.05
C MET A 92 -18.02 39.09 39.73
N GLN A 93 -18.46 39.36 38.51
CA GLN A 93 -19.07 40.65 38.15
C GLN A 93 -20.49 40.82 38.74
N SER A 94 -21.15 39.70 39.05
CA SER A 94 -22.50 39.69 39.62
C SER A 94 -22.55 39.90 41.13
N THR A 95 -21.40 39.92 41.82
CA THR A 95 -21.25 40.20 43.26
C THR A 95 -20.69 41.59 43.48
#